data_AF-A0AAV0QP94-F1
#
_entry.id   AF-A0AAV0QP94-F1
#
_cell.length_a   1.000
_cell.length_b   1.000
_cell.length_c   1.000
_cell.angle_alpha   90.00
_cell.angle_beta   90.00
_cell.angle_gamma   90.00
#
_symmetry.space_group_name_H-M   'P 1'
#
loop_
_entity.id
_entity.type
_entity.pdbx_description
1 polymer ?
#
loop_
_entity_poly.entity_id
_entity_poly.type
_entity_poly.pdbx_seq_one_letter_code
_entity_poly.pdbx_strand_id
1 'polypeptide(L)'
;MGWWWSRGRRRVTIRAAAGGRGRWRSLVLWEICFSQCFDSTLSAYSSGKNKEESKARLPAQKSVPTYQMSSDPDKLVAKADKLTKLTLTRWSADWRNATLNYEQAANAYRVAKKYEKSKDAFEKASKGQEMLSSPWDAAKHMESAAALAKELGNWNEVADLYRRASELYVECGRAQPASDALGKAARVVEDHLPDVAVQLYTDAISLLEEDDKDQMAFDLYRALTAVHIKLEKYTDAAAALLRLGLAADKSNATNSQFKAYLGAIIVYLYAHDVKAAEKCYNDCSQIPAFLGSDQGRCGSRLISAYSEGAVEEIKRLAQSSTISHLDHAIIKLGRKLPTGEVTAVKAGTEEGEGLDENDLT
;
A
#
# COMPACT_ATOMS: atom_id res chain seq x y z
N MET A 1 7.16 30.50 13.31
CA MET A 1 8.26 30.40 12.32
C MET A 1 7.74 29.63 11.12
N GLY A 2 7.40 30.34 10.04
CA GLY A 2 6.76 29.77 8.86
C GLY A 2 7.78 29.38 7.78
N TRP A 3 7.49 28.32 7.05
CA TRP A 3 8.17 27.99 5.80
C TRP A 3 7.11 27.73 4.72
N TRP A 4 7.03 28.68 3.80
CA TRP A 4 6.35 28.57 2.52
C TRP A 4 7.09 27.59 1.61
N TRP A 5 6.36 26.76 0.86
CA TRP A 5 6.86 26.17 -0.37
C TRP A 5 5.97 26.63 -1.54
N SER A 6 6.52 27.57 -2.31
CA SER A 6 6.05 27.97 -3.63
C SER A 6 6.93 27.27 -4.66
N ARG A 7 6.34 26.49 -5.55
CA ARG A 7 6.97 26.08 -6.82
C ARG A 7 5.94 26.22 -7.93
N GLY A 8 6.07 27.31 -8.69
CA GLY A 8 5.42 27.46 -9.98
C GLY A 8 6.14 26.67 -11.07
N ARG A 9 5.38 26.18 -12.05
CA ARG A 9 5.88 25.93 -13.40
C ARG A 9 4.79 26.19 -14.45
N ARG A 10 4.92 27.37 -15.05
CA ARG A 10 4.65 27.81 -16.44
C ARG A 10 3.61 27.04 -17.27
N ARG A 11 2.48 27.73 -17.46
CA ARG A 11 1.48 27.54 -18.52
C ARG A 11 2.11 27.92 -19.88
N VAL A 12 2.24 26.97 -20.81
CA VAL A 12 2.59 27.26 -22.21
C VAL A 12 1.28 27.47 -22.97
N THR A 13 0.97 28.74 -23.25
CA THR A 13 -0.07 29.14 -24.21
C THR A 13 0.47 29.03 -25.63
N ILE A 14 -0.08 28.11 -26.43
CA ILE A 14 0.06 28.14 -27.89
C ILE A 14 -1.21 28.77 -28.47
N ARG A 15 -1.00 29.92 -29.13
CA ARG A 15 -1.99 30.63 -29.95
C ARG A 15 -1.92 30.04 -31.36
N ALA A 16 -3.02 29.55 -31.90
CA ALA A 16 -3.16 29.32 -33.34
C ALA A 16 -4.54 29.83 -33.79
N ALA A 17 -4.53 30.84 -34.65
CA ALA A 17 -5.71 31.43 -35.25
C ALA A 17 -5.84 30.98 -36.71
N ALA A 18 -7.05 30.51 -37.03
CA ALA A 18 -7.81 30.63 -38.28
C ALA A 18 -7.16 30.38 -39.66
N GLY A 19 -7.79 29.48 -40.41
CA GLY A 19 -8.06 29.68 -41.85
C GLY A 19 -8.02 28.43 -42.72
N GLY A 20 -9.14 28.06 -43.35
CA GLY A 20 -9.10 27.33 -44.64
C GLY A 20 -10.01 26.11 -44.82
N ARG A 21 -11.27 26.41 -45.15
CA ARG A 21 -12.32 25.60 -45.83
C ARG A 21 -11.88 24.40 -46.71
N GLY A 22 -12.68 23.32 -46.67
CA GLY A 22 -12.89 22.37 -47.80
C GLY A 22 -13.02 20.88 -47.39
N ARG A 23 -14.11 20.42 -46.76
CA ARG A 23 -15.36 19.87 -47.33
C ARG A 23 -15.25 18.43 -47.89
N TRP A 24 -15.77 17.44 -47.14
CA TRP A 24 -16.85 16.46 -47.50
C TRP A 24 -16.65 15.02 -46.97
N ARG A 25 -17.73 14.52 -46.33
CA ARG A 25 -18.27 13.13 -46.29
C ARG A 25 -17.48 12.07 -45.51
N SER A 26 -18.06 11.10 -44.81
CA SER A 26 -19.39 10.78 -44.26
C SER A 26 -19.23 9.37 -43.65
N LEU A 27 -20.12 8.97 -42.72
CA LEU A 27 -20.33 7.64 -42.10
C LEU A 27 -19.37 7.30 -40.95
N VAL A 28 -19.74 7.21 -39.66
CA VAL A 28 -20.95 6.77 -38.91
C VAL A 28 -21.19 5.25 -38.94
N LEU A 29 -21.32 4.71 -37.70
CA LEU A 29 -21.67 3.36 -37.20
C LEU A 29 -20.46 2.43 -36.98
N TRP A 30 -19.93 2.22 -35.76
CA TRP A 30 -20.48 1.82 -34.43
C TRP A 30 -20.85 0.33 -34.32
N GLU A 31 -20.25 -0.30 -33.29
CA GLU A 31 -20.54 -1.58 -32.61
C GLU A 31 -19.92 -2.92 -33.07
N ILE A 32 -19.65 -3.74 -32.04
CA ILE A 32 -19.37 -5.18 -31.96
C ILE A 32 -17.89 -5.59 -31.86
N CYS A 33 -17.34 -5.51 -30.64
CA CYS A 33 -16.64 -6.62 -29.96
C CYS A 33 -16.06 -6.15 -28.61
N PHE A 34 -16.91 -5.93 -27.61
CA PHE A 34 -16.48 -5.82 -26.22
C PHE A 34 -17.57 -6.36 -25.29
N SER A 35 -17.85 -7.67 -25.40
CA SER A 35 -18.64 -8.41 -24.41
C SER A 35 -18.39 -9.91 -24.57
N GLN A 36 -17.41 -10.43 -23.82
CA GLN A 36 -17.32 -11.82 -23.32
C GLN A 36 -15.92 -12.13 -22.77
N CYS A 37 -15.62 -11.68 -21.55
CA CYS A 37 -14.69 -12.38 -20.63
C CYS A 37 -14.69 -11.79 -19.21
N PHE A 38 -15.81 -11.24 -18.75
CA PHE A 38 -15.92 -10.78 -17.36
C PHE A 38 -17.31 -11.10 -16.82
N ASP A 39 -17.59 -12.39 -16.63
CA ASP A 39 -18.67 -12.87 -15.76
C ASP A 39 -18.49 -14.37 -15.55
N SER A 40 -17.81 -14.78 -14.47
CA SER A 40 -18.03 -16.06 -13.77
C SER A 40 -17.07 -16.23 -12.59
N THR A 41 -17.14 -15.34 -11.60
CA THR A 41 -16.72 -15.66 -10.22
C THR A 41 -17.42 -14.73 -9.24
N LEU A 42 -18.66 -15.05 -8.85
CA LEU A 42 -19.28 -14.72 -7.55
C LEU A 42 -20.80 -15.01 -7.60
N SER A 43 -21.18 -16.29 -7.47
CA SER A 43 -22.47 -16.66 -6.86
C SER A 43 -22.50 -18.16 -6.58
N ALA A 44 -22.14 -18.56 -5.37
CA ALA A 44 -22.66 -19.76 -4.69
C ALA A 44 -21.99 -19.92 -3.32
N TYR A 45 -22.48 -19.20 -2.31
CA TYR A 45 -22.30 -19.58 -0.90
C TYR A 45 -23.65 -19.49 -0.21
N SER A 46 -24.44 -20.56 -0.26
CA SER A 46 -25.51 -20.89 0.70
C SER A 46 -26.37 -22.04 0.14
N SER A 47 -26.14 -23.25 0.64
CA SER A 47 -27.19 -24.18 1.11
C SER A 47 -26.61 -25.57 1.26
N GLY A 48 -26.56 -26.05 2.50
CA GLY A 48 -26.23 -27.44 2.80
C GLY A 48 -27.35 -28.39 2.41
N LYS A 49 -26.97 -29.59 1.97
CA LYS A 49 -27.68 -30.87 2.21
C LYS A 49 -26.77 -32.05 1.89
N ASN A 50 -27.05 -33.15 2.59
CA ASN A 50 -26.20 -34.30 2.91
C ASN A 50 -25.96 -35.32 1.78
N LYS A 51 -24.88 -36.10 1.98
CA LYS A 51 -24.64 -37.53 1.68
C LYS A 51 -24.69 -37.98 0.20
N GLU A 52 -23.55 -38.49 -0.28
CA GLU A 52 -23.35 -39.94 -0.45
C GLU A 52 -21.88 -40.26 -0.82
N GLU A 53 -21.32 -41.25 -0.13
CA GLU A 53 -20.00 -41.82 -0.40
C GLU A 53 -20.02 -42.57 -1.74
N SER A 54 -19.11 -42.22 -2.65
CA SER A 54 -18.72 -43.11 -3.74
C SER A 54 -17.19 -43.14 -3.84
N LYS A 55 -16.61 -44.25 -3.38
CA LYS A 55 -15.19 -44.59 -3.55
C LYS A 55 -14.91 -44.88 -5.02
N ALA A 56 -14.53 -43.87 -5.78
CA ALA A 56 -13.90 -44.05 -7.09
C ALA A 56 -12.37 -44.03 -6.93
N ARG A 57 -11.75 -45.19 -7.17
CA ARG A 57 -10.30 -45.40 -7.15
C ARG A 57 -9.67 -44.64 -8.34
N LEU A 58 -9.02 -43.51 -8.05
CA LEU A 58 -8.22 -42.76 -9.03
C LEU A 58 -7.03 -43.61 -9.50
N PRO A 59 -6.73 -43.67 -10.81
CA PRO A 59 -5.54 -44.36 -11.31
C PRO A 59 -4.28 -43.59 -10.90
N ALA A 60 -3.26 -44.33 -10.46
CA ALA A 60 -1.96 -43.80 -10.07
C ALA A 60 -1.37 -42.94 -11.19
N GLN A 61 -1.10 -41.67 -10.89
CA GLN A 61 -0.28 -40.81 -11.73
C GLN A 61 1.11 -41.44 -11.84
N LYS A 62 1.46 -41.91 -13.04
CA LYS A 62 2.85 -42.21 -13.38
C LYS A 62 3.61 -40.89 -13.31
N SER A 63 4.52 -40.78 -12.36
CA SER A 63 5.48 -39.68 -12.26
C SER A 63 6.27 -39.58 -13.55
N VAL A 64 6.14 -38.46 -14.25
CA VAL A 64 7.00 -38.12 -15.39
C VAL A 64 8.39 -37.84 -14.82
N PRO A 65 9.47 -38.52 -15.27
CA PRO A 65 10.81 -38.19 -14.81
C PRO A 65 11.20 -36.81 -15.37
N THR A 66 11.34 -35.83 -14.49
CA THR A 66 11.97 -34.56 -14.82
C THR A 66 13.45 -34.85 -15.08
N TYR A 67 13.84 -35.01 -16.35
CA TYR A 67 15.24 -35.16 -16.73
C TYR A 67 15.94 -33.80 -16.59
N GLN A 68 16.31 -33.44 -15.36
CA GLN A 68 17.19 -32.31 -15.10
C GLN A 68 18.62 -32.75 -15.40
N MET A 69 19.08 -32.48 -16.62
CA MET A 69 20.50 -32.45 -16.93
C MET A 69 21.09 -31.23 -16.19
N SER A 70 21.32 -31.33 -14.88
CA SER A 70 21.85 -30.24 -14.07
C SER A 70 23.31 -30.02 -14.46
N SER A 71 23.51 -29.22 -15.50
CA SER A 71 24.80 -28.62 -15.79
C SER A 71 25.25 -27.89 -14.54
N ASP A 72 26.48 -28.15 -14.12
CA ASP A 72 27.09 -27.54 -12.94
C ASP A 72 26.87 -26.01 -12.95
N PRO A 73 26.19 -25.44 -11.93
CA PRO A 73 25.81 -24.02 -11.95
C PRO A 73 27.02 -23.10 -11.97
N ASP A 74 28.17 -23.51 -11.43
CA ASP A 74 29.42 -22.74 -11.52
C ASP A 74 29.91 -22.66 -12.98
N LYS A 75 29.73 -23.74 -13.77
CA LYS A 75 30.05 -23.75 -15.21
C LYS A 75 29.08 -22.88 -16.02
N LEU A 76 27.79 -22.88 -15.66
CA LEU A 76 26.79 -22.04 -16.32
C LEU A 76 27.09 -20.55 -16.11
N VAL A 77 27.44 -20.14 -14.88
CA VAL A 77 27.86 -18.76 -14.60
C VAL A 77 29.14 -18.42 -15.37
N ALA A 78 30.16 -19.27 -15.34
CA ALA A 78 31.40 -19.00 -16.08
C ALA A 78 31.17 -18.88 -17.60
N LYS A 79 30.26 -19.69 -18.16
CA LYS A 79 29.84 -19.60 -19.56
C LYS A 79 29.12 -18.28 -19.83
N ALA A 80 28.22 -17.86 -18.96
CA ALA A 80 27.50 -16.58 -19.08
C ALA A 80 28.44 -15.36 -18.93
N ASP A 81 29.36 -15.37 -17.97
CA ASP A 81 30.39 -14.34 -17.81
C ASP A 81 31.28 -14.26 -19.07
N LYS A 82 31.66 -15.43 -19.62
CA LYS A 82 32.36 -15.48 -20.90
C LYS A 82 31.51 -14.91 -22.02
N LEU A 83 30.18 -15.03 -22.03
CA LEU A 83 29.25 -14.48 -23.04
C LEU A 83 29.04 -12.96 -22.95
N THR A 84 29.30 -12.35 -21.78
CA THR A 84 29.14 -10.91 -21.55
C THR A 84 30.45 -10.12 -21.69
N LYS A 85 31.61 -10.73 -21.41
CA LYS A 85 32.93 -10.07 -21.50
C LYS A 85 33.43 -9.82 -22.93
N LEU A 86 33.60 -8.57 -23.36
CA LEU A 86 34.17 -8.27 -24.67
C LEU A 86 35.62 -8.78 -24.79
N THR A 87 36.01 -9.28 -25.96
CA THR A 87 37.36 -9.78 -26.25
C THR A 87 37.79 -9.33 -27.65
N LEU A 88 39.08 -9.42 -27.99
CA LEU A 88 39.61 -9.00 -29.30
C LEU A 88 38.90 -9.68 -30.50
N THR A 89 38.30 -10.85 -30.31
CA THR A 89 37.52 -11.56 -31.32
C THR A 89 36.01 -11.46 -31.11
N ARG A 90 35.52 -10.91 -30.00
CA ARG A 90 34.10 -10.71 -29.72
C ARG A 90 33.78 -9.27 -29.30
N TRP A 91 33.24 -8.55 -30.27
CA TRP A 91 33.01 -7.10 -30.23
C TRP A 91 31.60 -6.73 -29.74
N SER A 92 30.75 -7.73 -29.49
CA SER A 92 29.42 -7.58 -28.88
C SER A 92 29.20 -8.60 -27.76
N ALA A 93 28.43 -8.20 -26.75
CA ALA A 93 28.02 -9.10 -25.67
C ALA A 93 26.74 -9.85 -26.08
N ASP A 94 26.71 -11.17 -25.86
CA ASP A 94 25.52 -11.99 -26.11
C ASP A 94 24.69 -12.08 -24.83
N TRP A 95 23.96 -11.00 -24.56
CA TRP A 95 23.11 -10.91 -23.37
C TRP A 95 21.98 -11.93 -23.40
N ARG A 96 21.43 -12.27 -24.57
CA ARG A 96 20.33 -13.22 -24.70
C ARG A 96 20.71 -14.60 -24.15
N ASN A 97 21.83 -15.15 -24.63
CA ASN A 97 22.30 -16.44 -24.14
C ASN A 97 22.87 -16.33 -22.72
N ALA A 98 23.55 -15.24 -22.37
CA ALA A 98 24.08 -15.06 -21.02
C ALA A 98 22.98 -15.07 -19.96
N THR A 99 21.90 -14.30 -20.16
CA THR A 99 20.75 -14.22 -19.25
C THR A 99 20.15 -15.60 -18.99
N LEU A 100 19.93 -16.40 -20.04
CA LEU A 100 19.40 -17.76 -19.90
C LEU A 100 20.32 -18.65 -19.06
N ASN A 101 21.63 -18.57 -19.25
CA ASN A 101 22.59 -19.35 -18.46
C ASN A 101 22.63 -18.86 -17.00
N TYR A 102 22.53 -17.55 -16.74
CA TYR A 102 22.45 -17.02 -15.37
C TYR A 102 21.17 -17.48 -14.67
N GLU A 103 20.02 -17.43 -15.34
CA GLU A 103 18.73 -17.86 -14.76
C GLU A 103 18.74 -19.36 -14.42
N GLN A 104 19.27 -20.19 -15.33
CA GLN A 104 19.43 -21.62 -15.07
C GLN A 104 20.37 -21.88 -13.89
N ALA A 105 21.49 -21.17 -13.81
CA ALA A 105 22.42 -21.27 -12.68
C ALA A 105 21.78 -20.83 -11.37
N ALA A 106 21.05 -19.70 -11.37
CA ALA A 106 20.36 -19.17 -10.21
C ALA A 106 19.36 -20.19 -9.66
N ASN A 107 18.52 -20.76 -10.53
CA ASN A 107 17.57 -21.80 -10.13
C ASN A 107 18.27 -23.05 -9.56
N ALA A 108 19.38 -23.49 -10.15
CA ALA A 108 20.15 -24.61 -9.65
C ALA A 108 20.81 -24.30 -8.28
N TYR A 109 21.37 -23.10 -8.08
CA TYR A 109 21.88 -22.67 -6.78
C TYR A 109 20.81 -22.59 -5.70
N ARG A 110 19.62 -22.09 -6.06
CA ARG A 110 18.46 -22.02 -5.17
C ARG A 110 18.05 -23.41 -4.67
N VAL A 111 17.97 -24.40 -5.56
CA VAL A 111 17.69 -25.80 -5.19
C VAL A 111 18.80 -26.38 -4.30
N ALA A 112 20.05 -26.04 -4.58
CA ALA A 112 21.20 -26.44 -3.77
C ALA A 112 21.37 -25.63 -2.46
N LYS A 113 20.43 -24.72 -2.14
CA LYS A 113 20.46 -23.82 -0.96
C LYS A 113 21.71 -22.94 -0.87
N LYS A 114 22.37 -22.67 -2.00
CA LYS A 114 23.47 -21.70 -2.11
C LYS A 114 22.89 -20.32 -2.40
N TYR A 115 22.19 -19.74 -1.43
CA TYR A 115 21.36 -18.54 -1.62
C TYR A 115 22.16 -17.32 -2.10
N GLU A 116 23.37 -17.10 -1.58
CA GLU A 116 24.24 -15.98 -2.01
C GLU A 116 24.53 -16.06 -3.52
N LYS A 117 25.07 -17.19 -3.98
CA LYS A 117 25.36 -17.40 -5.41
C LYS A 117 24.10 -17.34 -6.28
N SER A 118 22.97 -17.81 -5.74
CA SER A 118 21.69 -17.74 -6.44
C SER A 118 21.22 -16.29 -6.63
N LYS A 119 21.41 -15.44 -5.62
CA LYS A 119 21.04 -14.03 -5.64
C LYS A 119 21.87 -13.30 -6.68
N ASP A 120 23.20 -13.43 -6.60
CA ASP A 120 24.14 -12.82 -7.56
C ASP A 120 23.82 -13.21 -9.01
N ALA A 121 23.46 -14.48 -9.23
CA ALA A 121 23.08 -14.97 -10.55
C ALA A 121 21.76 -14.35 -11.04
N PHE A 122 20.75 -14.16 -10.19
CA PHE A 122 19.53 -13.44 -10.56
C PHE A 122 19.76 -11.95 -10.81
N GLU A 123 20.64 -11.30 -10.06
CA GLU A 123 21.00 -9.90 -10.32
C GLU A 123 21.68 -9.73 -11.69
N LYS A 124 22.61 -10.64 -12.02
CA LYS A 124 23.21 -10.70 -13.35
C LYS A 124 22.19 -10.99 -14.45
N ALA A 125 21.22 -11.87 -14.19
CA ALA A 125 20.13 -12.15 -15.12
C ALA A 125 19.24 -10.91 -15.35
N SER A 126 18.89 -10.18 -14.28
CA SER A 126 18.15 -8.91 -14.38
C SER A 126 18.89 -7.89 -15.25
N LYS A 127 20.17 -7.67 -14.97
CA LYS A 127 21.01 -6.78 -15.78
C LYS A 127 21.00 -7.21 -17.24
N GLY A 128 21.07 -8.51 -17.50
CA GLY A 128 20.96 -9.05 -18.85
C GLY A 128 19.63 -8.74 -19.53
N GLN A 129 18.50 -8.80 -18.80
CA GLN A 129 17.18 -8.40 -19.33
C GLN A 129 17.09 -6.89 -19.60
N GLU A 130 17.69 -6.04 -18.74
CA GLU A 130 17.78 -4.59 -18.99
C GLU A 130 18.56 -4.30 -20.28
N MET A 131 19.68 -5.01 -20.52
CA MET A 131 20.46 -4.88 -21.75
C MET A 131 19.71 -5.39 -23.01
N LEU A 132 18.70 -6.22 -22.83
CA LEU A 132 17.80 -6.70 -23.88
C LEU A 132 16.54 -5.83 -24.03
N SER A 133 16.47 -4.71 -23.29
CA SER A 133 15.31 -3.82 -23.25
C SER A 133 14.02 -4.52 -22.78
N SER A 134 14.13 -5.47 -21.84
CA SER A 134 12.98 -6.11 -21.16
C SER A 134 12.96 -5.75 -19.66
N PRO A 135 12.56 -4.51 -19.29
CA PRO A 135 12.51 -4.08 -17.90
C PRO A 135 11.52 -4.90 -17.04
N TRP A 136 10.46 -5.43 -17.65
CA TRP A 136 9.49 -6.28 -16.95
C TRP A 136 10.13 -7.58 -16.43
N ASP A 137 10.89 -8.27 -17.28
CA ASP A 137 11.56 -9.51 -16.90
C ASP A 137 12.73 -9.23 -15.94
N ALA A 138 13.42 -8.09 -16.12
CA ALA A 138 14.43 -7.61 -15.18
C ALA A 138 13.85 -7.46 -13.78
N ALA A 139 12.69 -6.78 -13.65
CA ALA A 139 12.01 -6.60 -12.38
C ALA A 139 11.68 -7.95 -11.71
N LYS A 140 11.24 -8.95 -12.49
CA LYS A 140 10.95 -10.29 -11.97
C LYS A 140 12.19 -11.01 -11.43
N HIS A 141 13.34 -10.84 -12.08
CA HIS A 141 14.60 -11.34 -11.55
C HIS A 141 15.04 -10.60 -10.28
N MET A 142 14.83 -9.27 -10.19
CA MET A 142 15.06 -8.50 -8.96
C MET A 142 14.18 -8.98 -7.80
N GLU A 143 12.89 -9.22 -8.03
CA GLU A 143 12.00 -9.79 -7.00
C GLU A 143 12.47 -11.19 -6.53
N SER A 144 13.05 -11.98 -7.44
CA SER A 144 13.61 -13.29 -7.15
C SER A 144 14.91 -13.20 -6.34
N ALA A 145 15.78 -12.23 -6.64
CA ALA A 145 16.96 -11.91 -5.85
C ALA A 145 16.55 -11.44 -4.44
N ALA A 146 15.55 -10.57 -4.32
CA ALA A 146 15.04 -10.09 -3.03
C ALA A 146 14.51 -11.24 -2.16
N ALA A 147 13.82 -12.22 -2.77
CA ALA A 147 13.38 -13.41 -2.05
C ALA A 147 14.54 -14.22 -1.48
N LEU A 148 15.71 -14.23 -2.14
CA LEU A 148 16.91 -14.91 -1.65
C LEU A 148 17.67 -14.10 -0.60
N ALA A 149 17.73 -12.77 -0.75
CA ALA A 149 18.25 -11.88 0.28
C ALA A 149 17.48 -12.03 1.60
N LYS A 150 16.17 -12.29 1.53
CA LYS A 150 15.34 -12.64 2.69
C LYS A 150 15.80 -13.94 3.36
N GLU A 151 16.05 -15.00 2.60
CA GLU A 151 16.55 -16.28 3.15
C GLU A 151 17.93 -16.14 3.81
N LEU A 152 18.72 -15.15 3.41
CA LEU A 152 20.01 -14.81 3.99
C LEU A 152 19.90 -13.91 5.24
N GLY A 153 18.71 -13.36 5.53
CA GLY A 153 18.50 -12.39 6.62
C GLY A 153 19.02 -10.98 6.31
N ASN A 154 19.31 -10.66 5.05
CA ASN A 154 19.82 -9.36 4.62
C ASN A 154 18.66 -8.37 4.38
N TRP A 155 18.03 -7.88 5.45
CA TRP A 155 16.79 -7.08 5.34
C TRP A 155 16.93 -5.76 4.58
N ASN A 156 18.07 -5.07 4.68
CA ASN A 156 18.33 -3.85 3.90
C ASN A 156 18.37 -4.14 2.40
N GLU A 157 19.07 -5.23 2.03
CA GLU A 157 19.20 -5.66 0.64
C GLU A 157 17.85 -6.10 0.05
N VAL A 158 16.97 -6.71 0.86
CA VAL A 158 15.58 -7.00 0.44
C VAL A 158 14.86 -5.72 0.02
N ALA A 159 14.95 -4.66 0.83
CA ALA A 159 14.32 -3.38 0.53
C ALA A 159 14.89 -2.76 -0.76
N ASP A 160 16.21 -2.76 -0.93
CA ASP A 160 16.87 -2.17 -2.09
C ASP A 160 16.56 -2.92 -3.39
N LEU A 161 16.55 -4.26 -3.36
CA LEU A 161 16.19 -5.08 -4.51
C LEU A 161 14.73 -4.89 -4.94
N TYR A 162 13.79 -4.77 -3.98
CA TYR A 162 12.40 -4.47 -4.31
C TYR A 162 12.19 -3.03 -4.79
N ARG A 163 12.95 -2.05 -4.28
CA ARG A 163 12.94 -0.68 -4.84
C ARG A 163 13.38 -0.70 -6.30
N ARG A 164 14.45 -1.42 -6.62
CA ARG A 164 14.91 -1.57 -8.00
C ARG A 164 13.86 -2.26 -8.88
N ALA A 165 13.20 -3.30 -8.37
CA ALA A 165 12.08 -3.94 -9.08
C ALA A 165 10.92 -2.96 -9.34
N SER A 166 10.58 -2.12 -8.36
CA SER A 166 9.56 -1.09 -8.48
C SER A 166 9.90 -0.05 -9.56
N GLU A 167 11.14 0.45 -9.57
CA GLU A 167 11.62 1.37 -10.61
C GLU A 167 11.46 0.78 -12.02
N LEU A 168 11.85 -0.48 -12.20
CA LEU A 168 11.71 -1.18 -13.47
C LEU A 168 10.24 -1.38 -13.89
N TYR A 169 9.32 -1.60 -12.93
CA TYR A 169 7.89 -1.63 -13.21
C TYR A 169 7.31 -0.25 -13.58
N VAL A 170 7.82 0.82 -12.97
CA VAL A 170 7.47 2.19 -13.34
C VAL A 170 7.96 2.51 -14.75
N GLU A 171 9.17 2.08 -15.13
CA GLU A 171 9.68 2.21 -16.51
C GLU A 171 8.78 1.50 -17.53
N CYS A 172 8.11 0.42 -17.13
CA CYS A 172 7.12 -0.27 -17.96
C CYS A 172 5.77 0.48 -18.06
N GLY A 173 5.59 1.60 -17.34
CA GLY A 173 4.30 2.28 -17.20
C GLY A 173 3.28 1.49 -16.37
N ARG A 174 3.74 0.67 -15.42
CA ARG A 174 2.90 -0.23 -14.62
C ARG A 174 2.99 0.10 -13.14
N ALA A 175 2.23 1.11 -12.70
CA ALA A 175 2.23 1.59 -11.31
C ALA A 175 1.78 0.53 -10.28
N GLN A 176 0.78 -0.29 -10.62
CA GLN A 176 0.28 -1.32 -9.71
C GLN A 176 1.37 -2.39 -9.37
N PRO A 177 2.00 -3.08 -10.34
CA PRO A 177 3.11 -3.99 -10.04
C PRO A 177 4.27 -3.34 -9.27
N ALA A 178 4.55 -2.06 -9.53
CA ALA A 178 5.55 -1.30 -8.78
C ALA A 178 5.15 -1.14 -7.30
N SER A 179 3.92 -0.70 -7.05
CA SER A 179 3.36 -0.59 -5.70
C SER A 179 3.30 -1.94 -4.98
N ASP A 180 2.89 -3.01 -5.66
CA ASP A 180 2.83 -4.36 -5.11
C ASP A 180 4.21 -4.87 -4.66
N ALA A 181 5.26 -4.57 -5.43
CA ALA A 181 6.63 -4.91 -5.09
C ALA A 181 7.11 -4.19 -3.81
N LEU A 182 6.84 -2.88 -3.69
CA LEU A 182 7.18 -2.09 -2.50
C LEU A 182 6.35 -2.52 -1.27
N GLY A 183 5.05 -2.75 -1.44
CA GLY A 183 4.17 -3.23 -0.36
C GLY A 183 4.58 -4.62 0.14
N LYS A 184 5.04 -5.50 -0.74
CA LYS A 184 5.61 -6.80 -0.37
C LYS A 184 6.92 -6.63 0.40
N ALA A 185 7.81 -5.74 -0.04
CA ALA A 185 9.05 -5.44 0.66
C ALA A 185 8.78 -4.93 2.09
N ALA A 186 7.86 -3.96 2.22
CA ALA A 186 7.46 -3.38 3.49
C ALA A 186 6.98 -4.46 4.48
N ARG A 187 6.11 -5.37 4.04
CA ARG A 187 5.60 -6.50 4.86
C ARG A 187 6.71 -7.46 5.32
N VAL A 188 7.76 -7.63 4.52
CA VAL A 188 8.87 -8.53 4.86
C VAL A 188 9.81 -7.88 5.88
N VAL A 189 9.99 -6.56 5.80
CA VAL A 189 10.95 -5.84 6.65
C VAL A 189 10.33 -5.15 7.87
N GLU A 190 9.00 -5.07 7.99
CA GLU A 190 8.34 -4.29 9.08
C GLU A 190 8.73 -4.72 10.50
N ASP A 191 9.05 -5.99 10.73
CA ASP A 191 9.44 -6.50 12.05
C ASP A 191 10.93 -6.24 12.37
N HIS A 192 11.76 -5.93 11.37
CA HIS A 192 13.21 -5.77 11.52
C HIS A 192 13.69 -4.34 11.25
N LEU A 193 13.07 -3.65 10.29
CA LEU A 193 13.39 -2.30 9.83
C LEU A 193 12.08 -1.49 9.69
N PRO A 194 11.38 -1.19 10.79
CA PRO A 194 10.06 -0.57 10.74
C PRO A 194 10.07 0.84 10.11
N ASP A 195 11.13 1.63 10.30
CA ASP A 195 11.24 2.94 9.64
C ASP A 195 11.41 2.82 8.12
N VAL A 196 12.10 1.77 7.64
CA VAL A 196 12.21 1.47 6.20
C VAL A 196 10.88 0.99 5.65
N ALA A 197 10.14 0.16 6.40
CA ALA A 197 8.80 -0.28 6.00
C ALA A 197 7.82 0.89 5.85
N VAL A 198 7.88 1.89 6.74
CA VAL A 198 7.08 3.13 6.63
C VAL A 198 7.36 3.85 5.31
N GLN A 199 8.64 4.00 4.94
CA GLN A 199 9.02 4.62 3.66
C GLN A 199 8.48 3.81 2.47
N LEU A 200 8.70 2.49 2.47
CA LEU A 200 8.25 1.61 1.39
C LEU A 200 6.72 1.63 1.21
N TYR A 201 5.95 1.62 2.30
CA TYR A 201 4.49 1.77 2.22
C TYR A 201 4.08 3.15 1.68
N THR A 202 4.74 4.21 2.13
CA THR A 202 4.45 5.58 1.68
C THR A 202 4.72 5.74 0.19
N ASP A 203 5.82 5.19 -0.30
CA ASP A 203 6.19 5.18 -1.72
C ASP A 203 5.18 4.34 -2.53
N ALA A 204 4.81 3.14 -2.04
CA ALA A 204 3.82 2.28 -2.66
C ALA A 204 2.45 2.94 -2.81
N ILE A 205 2.00 3.65 -1.78
CA ILE A 205 0.75 4.42 -1.78
C ILE A 205 0.84 5.55 -2.81
N SER A 206 1.95 6.30 -2.81
CA SER A 206 2.11 7.46 -3.69
C SER A 206 2.10 7.06 -5.17
N LEU A 207 2.69 5.91 -5.52
CA LEU A 207 2.60 5.36 -6.88
C LEU A 207 1.16 5.09 -7.36
N LEU A 208 0.28 4.62 -6.46
CA LEU A 208 -1.11 4.34 -6.80
C LEU A 208 -1.94 5.63 -6.87
N GLU A 209 -1.67 6.60 -5.99
CA GLU A 209 -2.35 7.90 -6.03
C GLU A 209 -1.98 8.70 -7.27
N GLU A 210 -0.72 8.64 -7.73
CA GLU A 210 -0.27 9.30 -8.95
C GLU A 210 -0.89 8.70 -10.23
N ASP A 211 -1.33 7.43 -10.16
CA ASP A 211 -1.99 6.70 -11.25
C ASP A 211 -3.53 6.67 -11.10
N ASP A 212 -4.10 7.53 -10.23
CA ASP A 212 -5.54 7.64 -9.91
C ASP A 212 -6.18 6.31 -9.47
N LYS A 213 -5.41 5.46 -8.79
CA LYS A 213 -5.80 4.14 -8.28
C LYS A 213 -5.89 4.12 -6.75
N ASP A 214 -6.38 5.21 -6.15
CA ASP A 214 -6.47 5.40 -4.70
C ASP A 214 -7.13 4.21 -3.96
N GLN A 215 -8.16 3.59 -4.55
CA GLN A 215 -8.86 2.44 -3.96
C GLN A 215 -7.91 1.25 -3.69
N MET A 216 -6.92 1.04 -4.55
CA MET A 216 -5.96 -0.04 -4.43
C MET A 216 -4.98 0.17 -3.28
N ALA A 217 -4.81 1.41 -2.82
CA ALA A 217 -3.91 1.77 -1.74
C ALA A 217 -4.50 1.53 -0.34
N PHE A 218 -5.80 1.18 -0.21
CA PHE A 218 -6.46 1.09 1.10
C PHE A 218 -5.80 0.09 2.05
N ASP A 219 -5.38 -1.07 1.55
CA ASP A 219 -4.72 -2.08 2.38
C ASP A 219 -3.30 -1.67 2.76
N LEU A 220 -2.64 -0.86 1.93
CA LEU A 220 -1.33 -0.26 2.24
C LEU A 220 -1.48 0.80 3.34
N TYR A 221 -2.51 1.63 3.30
CA TYR A 221 -2.83 2.58 4.37
C TYR A 221 -3.06 1.90 5.71
N ARG A 222 -3.83 0.80 5.73
CA ARG A 222 -4.10 0.03 6.94
C ARG A 222 -2.82 -0.58 7.51
N ALA A 223 -1.97 -1.13 6.64
CA ALA A 223 -0.68 -1.68 7.03
C ALA A 223 0.26 -0.60 7.58
N LEU A 224 0.39 0.53 6.88
CA LEU A 224 1.17 1.70 7.32
C LEU A 224 0.70 2.20 8.69
N THR A 225 -0.62 2.33 8.88
CA THR A 225 -1.22 2.73 10.16
C THR A 225 -0.85 1.74 11.27
N ALA A 226 -0.92 0.43 11.00
CA ALA A 226 -0.55 -0.59 11.97
C ALA A 226 0.93 -0.49 12.37
N VAL A 227 1.83 -0.21 11.42
CA VAL A 227 3.27 0.01 11.70
C VAL A 227 3.47 1.28 12.54
N HIS A 228 2.81 2.39 12.21
CA HIS A 228 2.89 3.60 13.04
C HIS A 228 2.40 3.38 14.47
N ILE A 229 1.32 2.62 14.67
CA ILE A 229 0.84 2.25 15.99
C ILE A 229 1.85 1.37 16.74
N LYS A 230 2.47 0.39 16.07
CA LYS A 230 3.54 -0.44 16.66
C LYS A 230 4.73 0.42 17.12
N LEU A 231 5.05 1.48 16.38
CA LEU A 231 6.11 2.45 16.69
C LEU A 231 5.69 3.55 17.67
N GLU A 232 4.45 3.51 18.19
CA GLU A 232 3.87 4.55 19.06
C GLU A 232 3.86 5.97 18.42
N LYS A 233 3.95 6.05 17.08
CA LYS A 233 3.85 7.29 16.30
C LYS A 233 2.38 7.60 16.01
N TYR A 234 1.60 7.90 17.05
CA TYR A 234 0.13 8.03 16.94
C TYR A 234 -0.33 9.19 16.05
N THR A 235 0.41 10.30 16.03
CA THR A 235 0.12 11.44 15.15
C THR A 235 0.22 11.05 13.67
N ASP A 236 1.25 10.29 13.32
CA ASP A 236 1.47 9.81 11.95
C ASP A 236 0.42 8.75 11.57
N ALA A 237 0.04 7.88 12.51
CA ALA A 237 -1.04 6.92 12.32
C ALA A 237 -2.38 7.61 12.02
N ALA A 238 -2.72 8.66 12.77
CA ALA A 238 -3.93 9.44 12.53
C ALA A 238 -3.87 10.16 11.17
N ALA A 239 -2.72 10.72 10.79
CA ALA A 239 -2.52 11.33 9.47
C ALA A 239 -2.70 10.31 8.33
N ALA A 240 -2.18 9.09 8.47
CA ALA A 240 -2.36 8.02 7.50
C ALA A 240 -3.84 7.62 7.34
N LEU A 241 -4.59 7.53 8.45
CA LEU A 241 -6.04 7.28 8.42
C LEU A 241 -6.83 8.41 7.77
N LEU A 242 -6.46 9.67 8.02
CA LEU A 242 -7.10 10.81 7.36
C LEU A 242 -6.84 10.79 5.85
N ARG A 243 -5.61 10.50 5.42
CA ARG A 243 -5.25 10.34 4.00
C ARG A 243 -6.01 9.16 3.36
N LEU A 244 -6.17 8.04 4.06
CA LEU A 244 -7.06 6.94 3.66
C LEU A 244 -8.52 7.41 3.49
N GLY A 245 -9.03 8.23 4.41
CA GLY A 245 -10.37 8.79 4.31
C GLY A 245 -10.56 9.64 3.04
N LEU A 246 -9.57 10.46 2.68
CA LEU A 246 -9.58 11.25 1.45
C LEU A 246 -9.47 10.37 0.19
N ALA A 247 -8.60 9.35 0.21
CA ALA A 247 -8.50 8.36 -0.87
C ALA A 247 -9.83 7.59 -1.06
N ALA A 248 -10.52 7.28 0.04
CA ALA A 248 -11.82 6.63 0.04
C ALA A 248 -12.93 7.53 -0.51
N ASP A 249 -12.90 8.83 -0.22
CA ASP A 249 -13.82 9.81 -0.78
C ASP A 249 -13.71 9.89 -2.31
N LYS A 250 -12.47 10.02 -2.84
CA LYS A 250 -12.20 10.01 -4.28
C LYS A 250 -12.71 8.75 -4.98
N SER A 251 -12.63 7.61 -4.28
CA SER A 251 -13.08 6.30 -4.79
C SER A 251 -14.57 6.03 -4.52
N ASN A 252 -15.32 7.02 -4.01
CA ASN A 252 -16.74 6.91 -3.64
C ASN A 252 -17.03 5.77 -2.64
N ALA A 253 -16.05 5.46 -1.77
CA ALA A 253 -16.07 4.37 -0.79
C ALA A 253 -16.39 4.90 0.62
N THR A 254 -17.62 5.43 0.80
CA THR A 254 -18.06 6.12 2.02
C THR A 254 -17.91 5.30 3.30
N ASN A 255 -18.14 3.99 3.27
CA ASN A 255 -17.97 3.13 4.45
C ASN A 255 -16.51 3.11 4.94
N SER A 256 -15.55 3.01 4.01
CA SER A 256 -14.12 3.05 4.32
C SER A 256 -13.71 4.42 4.84
N GLN A 257 -14.22 5.49 4.22
CA GLN A 257 -13.99 6.87 4.63
C GLN A 257 -14.41 7.09 6.09
N PHE A 258 -15.64 6.74 6.45
CA PHE A 258 -16.18 7.01 7.79
C PHE A 258 -15.47 6.18 8.86
N LYS A 259 -15.10 4.94 8.55
CA LYS A 259 -14.29 4.10 9.44
C LYS A 259 -12.89 4.69 9.66
N ALA A 260 -12.27 5.21 8.61
CA ALA A 260 -10.96 5.83 8.71
C ALA A 260 -10.99 7.09 9.60
N TYR A 261 -11.99 7.96 9.43
CA TYR A 261 -12.18 9.15 10.28
C TYR A 261 -12.44 8.80 11.75
N LEU A 262 -13.33 7.85 12.03
CA LEU A 262 -13.52 7.38 13.40
C LEU A 262 -12.23 6.77 13.97
N GLY A 263 -11.48 6.04 13.16
CA GLY A 263 -10.19 5.49 13.55
C GLY A 263 -9.19 6.57 13.94
N ALA A 264 -9.08 7.67 13.16
CA ALA A 264 -8.19 8.78 13.47
C ALA A 264 -8.55 9.44 14.82
N ILE A 265 -9.85 9.65 15.09
CA ILE A 265 -10.34 10.17 16.37
C ILE A 265 -9.94 9.25 17.53
N ILE A 266 -10.14 7.94 17.39
CA ILE A 266 -9.76 6.94 18.41
C ILE A 266 -8.24 6.96 18.67
N VAL A 267 -7.43 7.11 17.62
CA VAL A 267 -5.96 7.20 17.75
C VAL A 267 -5.55 8.44 18.55
N TYR A 268 -6.14 9.62 18.28
CA TYR A 268 -5.86 10.83 19.06
C TYR A 268 -6.29 10.71 20.52
N LEU A 269 -7.48 10.14 20.77
CA LEU A 269 -7.95 9.88 22.14
C LEU A 269 -7.02 8.91 22.88
N TYR A 270 -6.54 7.85 22.20
CA TYR A 270 -5.58 6.91 22.77
C TYR A 270 -4.26 7.60 23.13
N ALA A 271 -3.81 8.55 22.29
CA ALA A 271 -2.62 9.36 22.52
C ALA A 271 -2.80 10.48 23.57
N HIS A 272 -3.94 10.52 24.26
CA HIS A 272 -4.31 11.54 25.26
C HIS A 272 -4.40 12.97 24.70
N ASP A 273 -4.53 13.13 23.37
CA ASP A 273 -4.71 14.44 22.74
C ASP A 273 -6.19 14.66 22.38
N VAL A 274 -6.98 14.95 23.42
CA VAL A 274 -8.43 15.20 23.26
C VAL A 274 -8.69 16.42 22.37
N LYS A 275 -7.82 17.43 22.42
CA LYS A 275 -7.95 18.64 21.58
C LYS A 275 -7.75 18.32 20.10
N ALA A 276 -6.75 17.50 19.76
CA ALA A 276 -6.57 17.04 18.38
C ALA A 276 -7.72 16.12 17.94
N ALA A 277 -8.23 15.27 18.83
CA ALA A 277 -9.39 14.42 18.54
C ALA A 277 -10.66 15.25 18.24
N GLU A 278 -10.94 16.27 19.06
CA GLU A 278 -12.07 17.18 18.87
C GLU A 278 -11.93 17.99 17.58
N LYS A 279 -10.74 18.54 17.32
CA LYS A 279 -10.45 19.22 16.04
C LYS A 279 -10.68 18.29 14.85
N CYS A 280 -10.14 17.07 14.92
CA CYS A 280 -10.32 16.05 13.88
C CYS A 280 -11.80 15.75 13.65
N TYR A 281 -12.59 15.58 14.72
CA TYR A 281 -14.03 15.37 14.60
C TYR A 281 -14.74 16.56 13.95
N ASN A 282 -14.43 17.78 14.38
CA ASN A 282 -15.04 19.00 13.85
C ASN A 282 -14.76 19.16 12.35
N ASP A 283 -13.54 18.87 11.90
CA ASP A 283 -13.17 18.88 10.47
C ASP A 283 -13.94 17.79 9.69
N CYS A 284 -13.98 16.55 10.20
CA CYS A 284 -14.72 15.46 9.55
C CYS A 284 -16.24 15.68 9.54
N SER A 285 -16.79 16.35 10.56
CA SER A 285 -18.23 16.62 10.70
C SER A 285 -18.77 17.61 9.67
N GLN A 286 -17.88 18.34 8.98
CA GLN A 286 -18.25 19.19 7.83
C GLN A 286 -18.84 18.37 6.67
N ILE A 287 -18.61 17.06 6.65
CA ILE A 287 -19.17 16.14 5.66
C ILE A 287 -20.53 15.64 6.20
N PRO A 288 -21.68 16.05 5.63
CA PRO A 288 -23.00 15.73 6.19
C PRO A 288 -23.26 14.21 6.25
N ALA A 289 -22.75 13.46 5.28
CA ALA A 289 -22.88 12.02 5.23
C ALA A 289 -22.13 11.32 6.38
N PHE A 290 -20.97 11.86 6.79
CA PHE A 290 -20.26 11.36 7.97
C PHE A 290 -20.99 11.75 9.26
N LEU A 291 -21.44 13.01 9.38
CA LEU A 291 -22.16 13.50 10.56
C LEU A 291 -23.40 12.65 10.88
N GLY A 292 -24.17 12.26 9.86
CA GLY A 292 -25.35 11.40 10.00
C GLY A 292 -25.06 9.90 10.20
N SER A 293 -23.81 9.46 10.06
CA SER A 293 -23.42 8.04 10.14
C SER A 293 -23.30 7.52 11.57
N ASP A 294 -23.28 6.20 11.74
CA ASP A 294 -22.98 5.56 13.03
C ASP A 294 -21.60 5.94 13.56
N GLN A 295 -20.63 6.11 12.65
CA GLN A 295 -19.27 6.50 12.96
C GLN A 295 -19.20 7.95 13.46
N GLY A 296 -19.90 8.88 12.79
CA GLY A 296 -19.99 10.28 13.21
C GLY A 296 -20.68 10.42 14.57
N ARG A 297 -21.78 9.69 14.80
CA ARG A 297 -22.46 9.66 16.11
C ARG A 297 -21.60 9.06 17.21
N CYS A 298 -20.87 7.99 16.91
CA CYS A 298 -19.93 7.37 17.86
C CYS A 298 -18.80 8.34 18.23
N GLY A 299 -18.20 9.01 17.22
CA GLY A 299 -17.16 10.02 17.42
C GLY A 299 -17.63 11.17 18.31
N SER A 300 -18.81 11.75 18.00
CA SER A 300 -19.42 12.80 18.81
C SER A 300 -19.57 12.40 20.28
N ARG A 301 -20.16 11.23 20.54
CA ARG A 301 -20.37 10.72 21.90
C ARG A 301 -19.07 10.43 22.64
N LEU A 302 -18.05 9.93 21.94
CA LEU A 302 -16.72 9.76 22.54
C LEU A 302 -16.15 11.10 22.97
N ILE A 303 -16.15 12.12 22.12
CA ILE A 303 -15.64 13.45 22.46
C ILE A 303 -16.39 14.03 23.67
N SER A 304 -17.73 14.02 23.67
CA SER A 304 -18.54 14.51 24.79
C SER A 304 -18.24 13.75 26.10
N ALA A 305 -18.14 12.42 26.04
CA ALA A 305 -17.85 11.60 27.22
C ALA A 305 -16.46 11.89 27.81
N TYR A 306 -15.46 12.19 26.97
CA TYR A 306 -14.14 12.63 27.44
C TYR A 306 -14.20 14.02 28.08
N SER A 307 -14.92 14.98 27.48
CA SER A 307 -15.09 16.32 28.04
C SER A 307 -15.81 16.33 29.39
N GLU A 308 -16.83 15.49 29.55
CA GLU A 308 -17.64 15.35 30.76
C GLU A 308 -16.98 14.48 31.84
N GLY A 309 -15.89 13.78 31.52
CA GLY A 309 -15.28 12.82 32.43
C GLY A 309 -16.10 11.54 32.63
N ALA A 310 -16.98 11.19 31.69
CA ALA A 310 -17.92 10.07 31.79
C ALA A 310 -17.26 8.72 31.46
N VAL A 311 -16.45 8.21 32.39
CA VAL A 311 -15.65 6.98 32.23
C VAL A 311 -16.48 5.76 31.79
N GLU A 312 -17.66 5.55 32.38
CA GLU A 312 -18.50 4.39 32.05
C GLU A 312 -19.12 4.47 30.65
N GLU A 313 -19.40 5.69 30.17
CA GLU A 313 -19.86 5.91 28.79
C GLU A 313 -18.74 5.59 27.79
N ILE A 314 -17.50 6.01 28.08
CA ILE A 314 -16.33 5.71 27.25
C ILE A 314 -16.15 4.19 27.14
N LYS A 315 -16.20 3.46 28.26
CA LYS A 315 -16.12 1.99 28.26
C LYS A 315 -17.23 1.34 27.45
N ARG A 316 -18.47 1.84 27.56
CA ARG A 316 -19.60 1.32 26.77
C ARG A 316 -19.38 1.53 25.27
N LEU A 317 -18.95 2.72 24.87
CA LEU A 317 -18.66 3.07 23.47
C LEU A 317 -17.48 2.25 22.92
N ALA A 318 -16.42 2.08 23.72
CA ALA A 318 -15.26 1.23 23.41
C ALA A 318 -15.68 -0.20 23.04
N GLN A 319 -16.76 -0.71 23.63
CA GLN A 319 -17.29 -2.05 23.37
C GLN A 319 -18.31 -2.14 22.22
N SER A 320 -18.71 -1.01 21.64
CA SER A 320 -19.77 -0.94 20.62
C SER A 320 -19.45 -1.71 19.32
N SER A 321 -20.50 -2.09 18.59
CA SER A 321 -20.37 -2.70 17.25
C SER A 321 -19.68 -1.76 16.26
N THR A 322 -19.91 -0.45 16.37
CA THR A 322 -19.27 0.57 15.52
C THR A 322 -17.75 0.50 15.60
N ILE A 323 -17.19 0.34 16.81
CA ILE A 323 -15.74 0.14 17.00
C ILE A 323 -15.32 -1.27 16.61
N SER A 324 -16.14 -2.28 16.89
CA SER A 324 -15.86 -3.69 16.53
C SER A 324 -15.67 -3.93 15.03
N HIS A 325 -16.21 -3.06 14.17
CA HIS A 325 -16.13 -3.18 12.71
C HIS A 325 -15.02 -2.32 12.08
N LEU A 326 -14.15 -1.70 12.89
CA LEU A 326 -12.96 -0.97 12.44
C LEU A 326 -11.81 -1.93 12.10
N ASP A 327 -10.70 -1.38 11.60
CA ASP A 327 -9.49 -2.15 11.37
C ASP A 327 -8.92 -2.67 12.69
N HIS A 328 -8.36 -3.89 12.67
CA HIS A 328 -7.95 -4.62 13.88
C HIS A 328 -6.97 -3.85 14.78
N ALA A 329 -6.05 -3.07 14.19
CA ALA A 329 -5.14 -2.22 14.96
C ALA A 329 -5.90 -1.14 15.75
N ILE A 330 -6.92 -0.55 15.15
CA ILE A 330 -7.78 0.47 15.77
C ILE A 330 -8.71 -0.14 16.81
N ILE A 331 -9.26 -1.34 16.56
CA ILE A 331 -10.05 -2.07 17.56
C ILE A 331 -9.24 -2.23 18.84
N LYS A 332 -7.97 -2.67 18.74
CA LYS A 332 -7.09 -2.86 19.89
C LYS A 332 -6.88 -1.58 20.70
N LEU A 333 -6.74 -0.43 20.04
CA LEU A 333 -6.63 0.87 20.72
C LEU A 333 -7.96 1.26 21.35
N GLY A 334 -9.06 1.18 20.59
CA GLY A 334 -10.40 1.52 21.05
C GLY A 334 -10.83 0.74 22.30
N ARG A 335 -10.48 -0.56 22.39
CA ARG A 335 -10.82 -1.40 23.56
C ARG A 335 -10.04 -1.05 24.82
N LYS A 336 -8.92 -0.34 24.70
CA LYS A 336 -8.14 0.13 25.84
C LYS A 336 -8.63 1.47 26.40
N LEU A 337 -9.52 2.16 25.69
CA LEU A 337 -10.12 3.40 26.20
C LEU A 337 -11.04 3.10 27.41
N PRO A 338 -11.08 3.98 28.43
CA PRO A 338 -10.34 5.23 28.53
C PRO A 338 -8.86 5.03 28.90
N THR A 339 -7.99 5.82 28.27
CA THR A 339 -6.56 5.89 28.58
C THR A 339 -6.22 7.27 29.13
N GLY A 340 -5.47 7.33 30.23
CA GLY A 340 -5.00 8.57 30.87
C GLY A 340 -5.94 9.11 31.95
N GLU A 341 -5.62 10.29 32.50
CA GLU A 341 -6.50 10.97 33.46
C GLU A 341 -7.69 11.59 32.73
N VAL A 342 -8.85 10.96 32.87
CA VAL A 342 -10.13 11.48 32.38
C VAL A 342 -10.72 12.38 33.48
N THR A 343 -10.19 13.60 33.60
CA THR A 343 -10.76 14.63 34.47
C THR A 343 -11.80 15.43 33.69
N ALA A 344 -13.01 15.58 34.24
CA ALA A 344 -14.01 16.47 33.68
C ALA A 344 -13.38 17.85 33.45
N VAL A 345 -13.45 18.35 32.21
CA VAL A 345 -13.05 19.73 31.94
C VAL A 345 -14.10 20.57 32.65
N LYS A 346 -13.78 21.07 33.85
CA LYS A 346 -14.58 22.12 34.47
C LYS A 346 -14.51 23.28 33.49
N ALA A 347 -15.62 23.53 32.79
CA ALA A 347 -15.82 24.75 32.04
C ALA A 347 -15.39 25.89 32.96
N GLY A 348 -14.33 26.60 32.56
CA GLY A 348 -13.84 27.74 33.29
C GLY A 348 -15.04 28.64 33.55
N THR A 349 -15.32 28.87 34.83
CA THR A 349 -16.08 30.03 35.24
C THR A 349 -15.31 31.20 34.64
N GLU A 350 -15.86 31.81 33.59
CA GLU A 350 -15.56 33.18 33.26
C GLU A 350 -15.85 33.94 34.56
N GLU A 351 -14.80 34.26 35.31
CA GLU A 351 -14.88 35.31 36.31
C GLU A 351 -15.35 36.53 35.54
N GLY A 352 -16.60 36.92 35.80
CA GLY A 352 -17.15 38.14 35.24
C GLY A 352 -16.21 39.28 35.58
N GLU A 353 -15.57 39.84 34.56
CA GLU A 353 -15.04 41.18 34.63
C GLU A 353 -16.20 42.08 35.04
N GLY A 354 -16.18 42.51 36.29
CA GLY A 354 -17.06 43.53 36.80
C GLY A 354 -16.93 44.75 35.91
N LEU A 355 -18.02 45.13 35.25
CA LEU A 355 -18.16 46.41 34.60
C LEU A 355 -18.00 47.49 35.68
N ASP A 356 -16.83 48.13 35.71
CA ASP A 356 -16.58 49.32 36.52
C ASP A 356 -17.28 50.51 35.87
N GLU A 357 -18.55 50.71 36.22
CA GLU A 357 -19.30 51.93 35.92
C GLU A 357 -18.79 53.07 36.82
N ASN A 358 -17.64 53.68 36.51
CA ASN A 358 -17.20 54.94 37.15
C ASN A 358 -16.19 55.77 36.34
N ASP A 359 -16.44 55.95 35.03
CA ASP A 359 -15.67 56.93 34.23
C ASP A 359 -16.57 57.88 33.41
N LEU A 360 -17.64 58.36 34.05
CA LEU A 360 -18.42 59.50 33.58
C LEU A 360 -18.72 60.42 34.76
N THR A 361 -17.76 61.26 35.16
CA THR A 361 -18.06 62.55 35.77
C THR A 361 -16.99 63.58 35.44
#